data_AF-A0A923I326-F1
#
_entry.id   AF-A0A923I326-F1
#
_cell.length_a   1.000
_cell.length_b   1.000
_cell.length_c   1.000
_cell.angle_alpha   90.00
_cell.angle_beta   90.00
_cell.angle_gamma   90.00
#
_symmetry.space_group_name_H-M   'P 1'
#
loop_
_entity.id
_entity.type
_entity.pdbx_description
1 polymer ?
#
loop_
_entity_poly.entity_id
_entity_poly.type
_entity_poly.pdbx_seq_one_letter_code
_entity_poly.pdbx_strand_id
1 'polypeptide(L)'
;MNLSAELFQDHLQTSFFIPVQPEEKLELTLNAIQIRPEDQSPYHQFSLFFLCSDELQLQQGSYLLQHSNLPDMQLFLVPVANSGQTYTYQASFTIEKSQLG
;
A
#
# COMPACT_ATOMS: atom_id res chain seq x y z
N MET A 1 5.98 15.10 2.00
CA MET A 1 6.34 13.81 2.63
C MET A 1 7.01 12.97 1.56
N ASN A 2 8.16 12.37 1.86
CA ASN A 2 8.81 11.47 0.92
C ASN A 2 8.28 10.06 1.20
N LEU A 3 7.75 9.39 0.17
CA LEU A 3 7.32 8.00 0.30
C LEU A 3 8.57 7.13 0.27
N SER A 4 8.77 6.27 1.26
CA SER A 4 9.86 5.31 1.28
C SER A 4 9.40 4.03 1.95
N ALA A 5 10.12 2.92 1.78
CA ALA A 5 9.76 1.68 2.44
C ALA A 5 9.84 1.80 3.97
N GLU A 6 10.81 2.56 4.48
CA GLU A 6 11.05 2.80 5.90
C GLU A 6 9.85 3.45 6.58
N LEU A 7 9.16 4.37 5.89
CA LEU A 7 7.94 4.99 6.39
C LEU A 7 6.87 3.98 6.78
N PHE A 8 6.82 2.83 6.10
CA PHE A 8 5.78 1.81 6.30
C PHE A 8 6.24 0.65 7.18
N GLN A 9 7.53 0.51 7.47
CA GLN A 9 8.05 -0.65 8.23
C GLN A 9 7.46 -0.73 9.64
N ASP A 10 7.33 0.40 10.32
CA ASP A 10 6.71 0.48 11.66
C ASP A 10 5.17 0.31 11.64
N HIS A 11 4.60 0.11 10.45
CA HIS A 11 3.17 -0.05 10.21
C HIS A 11 2.83 -1.39 9.53
N LEU A 12 3.78 -2.34 9.53
CA LEU A 12 3.45 -3.72 9.18
C LEU A 12 2.39 -4.26 10.15
N GLN A 13 1.43 -5.00 9.59
CA GLN A 13 0.29 -5.62 10.28
C GLN A 13 -0.69 -4.61 10.89
N THR A 14 -0.61 -3.32 10.53
CA THR A 14 -1.62 -2.32 10.91
C THR A 14 -2.65 -2.11 9.80
N SER A 15 -3.79 -1.54 10.19
CA SER A 15 -4.93 -1.32 9.33
C SER A 15 -4.91 0.05 8.66
N PHE A 16 -5.11 0.04 7.35
CA PHE A 16 -5.40 1.18 6.50
C PHE A 16 -6.86 1.13 6.09
N PHE A 17 -7.47 2.29 5.86
CA PHE A 17 -8.89 2.37 5.54
C PHE A 17 -9.12 3.14 4.25
N ILE A 18 -10.00 2.62 3.40
CA ILE A 18 -10.49 3.31 2.21
C ILE A 18 -11.94 3.72 2.48
N PRO A 19 -12.26 5.03 2.53
CA PRO A 19 -13.64 5.49 2.58
C PRO A 19 -14.38 5.07 1.29
N VAL A 20 -15.44 4.28 1.43
CA VAL A 20 -16.30 3.85 0.29
C VAL A 20 -17.65 4.58 0.31
N GLN A 21 -18.17 4.88 1.49
CA GLN A 21 -19.36 5.72 1.72
C GLN A 21 -19.14 6.58 2.98
N PRO A 22 -19.98 7.60 3.26
CA PRO A 22 -19.77 8.49 4.40
C PRO A 22 -19.60 7.79 5.77
N GLU A 23 -20.21 6.61 5.95
CA GLU A 23 -20.12 5.82 7.19
C GLU A 23 -19.46 4.45 6.99
N GLU A 24 -18.99 4.14 5.78
CA GLU A 24 -18.44 2.83 5.45
C GLU A 24 -17.00 2.97 4.98
N LYS A 25 -16.15 2.13 5.57
CA LYS A 25 -14.73 2.06 5.23
C LYS A 25 -14.36 0.61 4.98
N LEU A 26 -13.62 0.39 3.90
CA LEU A 26 -12.97 -0.88 3.65
C LEU A 26 -11.65 -0.94 4.42
N GLU A 27 -11.43 -2.01 5.16
CA GLU A 27 -10.20 -2.23 5.90
C GLU A 27 -9.18 -3.02 5.09
N LEU A 28 -7.94 -2.53 5.07
CA LEU A 28 -6.79 -3.14 4.42
C LEU A 28 -5.66 -3.30 5.44
N THR A 29 -5.20 -4.53 5.70
CA THR A 29 -4.03 -4.76 6.56
C THR A 29 -2.76 -4.72 5.73
N LEU A 30 -1.77 -3.90 6.11
CA LEU A 30 -0.45 -3.93 5.47
C LEU A 30 0.28 -5.23 5.86
N ASN A 31 0.26 -6.23 4.99
CA ASN A 31 0.76 -7.56 5.31
C ASN A 31 2.25 -7.73 5.01
N ALA A 32 2.75 -7.11 3.95
CA ALA A 32 4.15 -7.24 3.57
C ALA A 32 4.68 -5.98 2.88
N ILE A 33 5.98 -5.77 3.03
CA ILE A 33 6.75 -4.79 2.28
C ILE A 33 7.86 -5.55 1.57
N GLN A 34 7.96 -5.36 0.26
CA GLN A 34 9.02 -5.94 -0.54
C GLN A 34 9.90 -4.81 -1.06
N ILE A 35 11.16 -4.79 -0.62
CA ILE A 35 12.17 -3.86 -1.13
C ILE A 35 12.95 -4.58 -2.21
N ARG A 36 13.06 -3.99 -3.39
CA ARG A 36 13.95 -4.51 -4.43
C ARG A 36 15.38 -4.19 -4.01
N PRO A 37 16.31 -5.17 -4.02
CA PRO A 37 17.70 -4.92 -3.70
C PRO A 37 18.25 -3.77 -4.54
N GLU A 38 19.00 -2.88 -3.89
CA GLU A 38 19.65 -1.77 -4.57
C GLU A 38 20.77 -2.30 -5.45
N ASP A 39 20.51 -2.41 -6.75
CA ASP A 39 21.53 -2.49 -7.77
C ASP A 39 22.10 -1.09 -8.05
N GLN A 40 23.03 -0.99 -9.02
CA GLN A 40 23.53 0.31 -9.53
C GLN A 40 22.44 1.17 -10.21
N SER A 41 21.16 0.81 -10.07
CA SER A 41 20.03 1.60 -10.53
C SER A 41 19.99 2.95 -9.81
N PRO A 42 19.68 4.04 -10.53
CA PRO A 42 19.40 5.33 -9.93
C PRO A 42 18.04 5.36 -9.22
N TYR A 43 17.28 4.25 -9.21
CA TYR A 43 15.97 4.16 -8.58
C TYR A 43 15.98 3.27 -7.34
N HIS A 44 15.24 3.69 -6.32
CA HIS A 44 14.81 2.86 -5.21
C HIS A 44 13.39 2.33 -5.53
N GLN A 45 13.19 1.02 -5.40
CA GLN A 45 11.92 0.38 -5.72
C GLN A 45 11.45 -0.47 -4.55
N PHE A 46 10.19 -0.28 -4.17
CA PHE A 46 9.54 -1.10 -3.17
C PHE A 46 8.07 -1.31 -3.50
N SER A 47 7.46 -2.29 -2.85
CA SER A 47 6.05 -2.60 -2.97
C SER A 47 5.44 -2.85 -1.60
N LEU A 48 4.22 -2.36 -1.42
CA LEU A 48 3.39 -2.63 -0.26
C LEU A 48 2.32 -3.63 -0.67
N PHE A 49 2.08 -4.63 0.17
CA PHE A 49 1.04 -5.64 -0.04
C PHE A 49 0.01 -5.55 1.07
N PHE A 50 -1.23 -5.29 0.69
CA PHE A 50 -2.36 -5.17 1.58
C PHE A 50 -3.29 -6.38 1.45
N LEU A 51 -3.75 -6.89 2.58
CA LEU A 51 -4.78 -7.91 2.65
C LEU A 51 -6.14 -7.28 2.96
N CYS A 52 -7.17 -7.76 2.28
CA CYS A 52 -8.56 -7.44 2.55
C CYS A 52 -9.32 -8.74 2.76
N SER A 53 -10.04 -8.86 3.88
CA SER A 53 -10.90 -10.01 4.18
C SER A 53 -12.38 -9.75 3.93
N ASP A 54 -12.72 -8.59 3.35
CA ASP A 54 -14.09 -8.26 2.95
C ASP A 54 -14.48 -8.91 1.63
N GLU A 55 -15.79 -9.11 1.43
CA GLU A 55 -16.35 -9.58 0.16
C GLU A 55 -16.22 -8.55 -0.97
N LEU A 56 -15.91 -7.29 -0.62
CA LEU A 56 -15.78 -6.20 -1.59
C LEU A 56 -14.42 -6.24 -2.30
N GLN A 57 -14.45 -6.66 -3.56
CA GLN A 57 -13.29 -6.61 -4.44
C GLN A 57 -13.08 -5.21 -5.03
N LEU A 58 -11.96 -4.57 -4.69
CA LEU A 58 -11.52 -3.35 -5.36
C LEU A 58 -11.03 -3.67 -6.77
N GLN A 59 -11.37 -2.79 -7.71
CA GLN A 59 -10.74 -2.77 -9.02
C GLN A 59 -9.34 -2.13 -8.93
N GLN A 60 -8.52 -2.28 -9.97
CA GLN A 60 -7.28 -1.52 -10.03
C GLN A 60 -7.60 -0.01 -10.10
N GLY A 61 -6.88 0.80 -9.33
CA GLY A 61 -7.16 2.23 -9.29
C GLY A 61 -6.45 2.98 -8.16
N SER A 62 -6.58 4.30 -8.18
CA SER A 62 -6.09 5.17 -7.12
C SER A 62 -7.12 5.27 -6.01
N TYR A 63 -6.73 4.93 -4.77
CA TYR A 63 -7.57 5.01 -3.58
C TYR A 63 -6.93 5.92 -2.52
N LEU A 64 -7.77 6.67 -1.80
CA LEU A 64 -7.34 7.41 -0.62
C LEU A 64 -7.26 6.43 0.55
N LEU A 65 -6.06 6.20 1.05
CA LEU A 65 -5.83 5.38 2.23
C LEU A 65 -5.63 6.28 3.45
N GLN A 66 -6.34 5.95 4.51
CA GLN A 66 -6.25 6.59 5.82
C GLN A 66 -5.58 5.64 6.80
N HIS A 67 -4.70 6.16 7.64
CA HIS A 67 -4.06 5.40 8.71
C HIS A 67 -3.98 6.28 9.97
N SER A 68 -4.02 5.68 11.16
CA SER A 68 -4.09 6.45 12.41
C SER A 68 -2.84 7.31 12.67
N ASN A 69 -1.68 6.84 12.25
CA ASN A 69 -0.39 7.45 12.53
C ASN A 69 0.33 8.02 11.29
N LEU A 70 -0.28 7.89 10.10
CA LEU A 70 0.28 8.44 8.86
C LEU A 70 -0.71 9.45 8.25
N PRO A 71 -0.23 10.47 7.53
CA PRO A 71 -1.09 11.32 6.73
C PRO A 71 -1.87 10.52 5.68
N ASP A 72 -3.08 10.96 5.39
CA ASP A 72 -3.89 10.44 4.28
C ASP A 72 -3.09 10.49 2.97
N MET A 73 -3.12 9.39 2.21
CA MET A 73 -2.30 9.24 1.01
C MET A 73 -3.06 8.56 -0.13
N GLN A 74 -2.83 9.05 -1.33
CA GLN A 74 -3.39 8.48 -2.55
C GLN A 74 -2.45 7.38 -3.07
N LEU A 75 -2.86 6.11 -2.99
CA LEU A 75 -2.08 4.99 -3.51
C LEU A 75 -2.78 4.35 -4.71
N PHE A 76 -2.01 3.95 -5.71
CA PHE A 76 -2.50 3.12 -6.80
C PHE A 76 -2.42 1.66 -6.39
N LEU A 77 -3.58 1.01 -6.25
CA LEU A 77 -3.71 -0.39 -5.85
C LEU A 77 -4.02 -1.26 -7.07
N VAL A 78 -3.33 -2.39 -7.16
CA VAL A 78 -3.58 -3.45 -8.14
C VAL A 78 -3.95 -4.74 -7.40
N PRO A 79 -5.08 -5.39 -7.70
CA PRO A 79 -5.35 -6.73 -7.17
C PRO A 79 -4.37 -7.74 -7.77
N VAL A 80 -3.64 -8.47 -6.92
CA VAL A 80 -2.57 -9.40 -7.34
C VAL A 80 -2.81 -10.84 -6.92
N ALA A 81 -3.72 -11.07 -5.97
CA ALA A 81 -4.17 -12.41 -5.63
C ALA A 81 -5.62 -12.39 -5.09
N ASN A 82 -6.31 -13.51 -5.29
CA ASN A 82 -7.58 -13.83 -4.67
C ASN A 82 -7.47 -15.26 -4.14
N SER A 83 -7.70 -15.44 -2.84
CA SER A 83 -7.77 -16.74 -2.19
C SER A 83 -9.10 -16.86 -1.43
N GLY A 84 -10.18 -17.07 -2.18
CA GLY A 84 -11.52 -17.24 -1.61
C GLY A 84 -12.06 -15.92 -1.05
N GLN A 85 -12.06 -15.79 0.28
CA GLN A 85 -12.56 -14.61 1.00
C GLN A 85 -11.46 -13.57 1.29
N THR A 86 -10.28 -13.72 0.70
CA THR A 86 -9.17 -12.79 0.93
C THR A 86 -8.60 -12.31 -0.40
N TYR A 87 -8.48 -10.99 -0.52
CA TYR A 87 -7.88 -10.30 -1.64
C TYR A 87 -6.54 -9.69 -1.23
N THR A 88 -5.53 -9.81 -2.10
CA THR A 88 -4.25 -9.13 -1.93
C THR A 88 -4.12 -8.02 -2.94
N TYR A 89 -3.78 -6.82 -2.48
CA TYR A 89 -3.54 -5.64 -3.29
C TYR A 89 -2.08 -5.20 -3.19
N GLN A 90 -1.51 -4.77 -4.31
CA GLN A 90 -0.14 -4.25 -4.36
C GLN A 90 -0.16 -2.75 -4.71
N ALA A 91 0.63 -1.98 -3.97
CA ALA A 91 1.06 -0.64 -4.38
C ALA A 91 2.56 -0.69 -4.69
N SER A 92 2.95 -0.27 -5.89
CA SER A 92 4.34 -0.32 -6.37
C SER A 92 4.91 1.08 -6.51
N PHE A 93 6.12 1.28 -5.99
CA PHE A 93 6.81 2.56 -6.00
C PHE A 93 8.14 2.43 -6.72
N THR A 94 8.45 3.42 -7.56
CA THR A 94 9.77 3.61 -8.18
C THR A 94 10.11 5.08 -8.00
N ILE A 95 11.15 5.34 -7.22
CA ILE A 95 11.53 6.68 -6.79
C ILE A 95 12.98 6.88 -7.19
N GLU A 96 13.29 8.01 -7.82
CA GLU A 96 14.67 8.33 -8.14
C GLU A 96 15.45 8.61 -6.84
N LYS A 97 16.64 8.02 -6.69
CA LYS A 97 17.44 8.14 -5.46
C LYS A 97 17.79 9.59 -5.13
N SER A 98 17.94 10.45 -6.14
CA SER A 98 18.14 11.90 -5.98
C SER A 98 16.96 12.61 -5.28
N GLN A 99 15.79 11.98 -5.23
CA GLN A 99 14.62 12.49 -4.54
C GLN A 99 14.53 12.03 -3.09
N LEU A 100 15.30 11.02 -2.68
CA LEU A 100 15.24 10.45 -1.32
C LEU A 100 16.05 11.25 -0.29
N GLY A 101 17.01 12.08 -0.72
CA GLY A 101 17.83 12.93 0.12
C GLY A 101 18.96 13.59 -0.64
#